data_AF-A2DJ50-F1
#
_entry.id   AF-A2DJ50-F1
#
_cell.length_a   1.000
_cell.length_b   1.000
_cell.length_c   1.000
_cell.angle_alpha   90.00
_cell.angle_beta   90.00
_cell.angle_gamma   90.00
#
_symmetry.space_group_name_H-M   'P 1'
#
loop_
_entity.id
_entity.type
_entity.pdbx_description
1 polymer ?
#
loop_
_entity_poly.entity_id
_entity_poly.type
_entity_poly.pdbx_seq_one_letter_code
_entity_poly.pdbx_strand_id
1 'polypeptide(L)'
;MIKGGYGGGGYSFNYFLADDDYGAGSGGGQTAVKFLSNDLWHRVIVAGAGGGSDNINPIDTYNRRNDGSGGSGGGFTAQGYWADGVLNSEKLANSTYGFTFGSGESAQKEGSKNPNGVTSGINGVDKSGSGSGWFGGFAGHNGDGGSGGGSSWALSKNAIIPQGNITATDSFYNLNDSRPYSFSLADGYLFSDVKTYPGIWEGNGRLVITILDSIIYPSCVSINRSHFSYFLLFILFFETHS
;
A
#
# COMPACT_ATOMS: atom_id res chain seq x y z
N MET A 1 -9.45 17.58 -13.21
CA MET A 1 -9.05 16.57 -12.20
C MET A 1 -7.56 16.68 -11.98
N ILE A 2 -7.13 16.62 -10.72
CA ILE A 2 -5.74 16.59 -10.32
C ILE A 2 -5.30 15.14 -10.23
N LYS A 3 -4.12 14.84 -10.77
CA LYS A 3 -3.61 13.48 -10.81
C LYS A 3 -3.27 13.00 -9.41
N GLY A 4 -3.64 11.76 -9.09
CA GLY A 4 -3.17 11.09 -7.89
C GLY A 4 -1.66 10.94 -7.86
N GLY A 5 -1.14 10.62 -6.69
CA GLY A 5 0.25 10.24 -6.50
C GLY A 5 0.64 9.03 -7.37
N TYR A 6 1.94 8.78 -7.45
CA TYR A 6 2.51 7.67 -8.20
C TYR A 6 1.92 6.31 -7.81
N GLY A 7 1.97 5.34 -8.74
CA GLY A 7 1.62 3.94 -8.44
C GLY A 7 0.14 3.57 -8.52
N GLY A 8 -0.69 4.37 -9.20
CA GLY A 8 -2.10 4.04 -9.44
C GLY A 8 -3.06 4.58 -8.37
N GLY A 9 -2.65 5.60 -7.61
CA GLY A 9 -3.55 6.32 -6.72
C GLY A 9 -4.67 7.05 -7.48
N GLY A 10 -5.80 7.23 -6.81
CA GLY A 10 -6.97 7.88 -7.37
C GLY A 10 -6.75 9.36 -7.65
N TYR A 11 -7.41 9.89 -8.69
CA TYR A 11 -7.41 11.31 -9.02
C TYR A 11 -8.33 12.07 -8.07
N SER A 12 -8.01 13.33 -7.77
CA SER A 12 -8.93 14.26 -7.11
C SER A 12 -9.61 15.20 -8.09
N PHE A 13 -10.71 15.77 -7.64
CA PHE A 13 -11.39 16.88 -8.29
C PHE A 13 -11.38 18.07 -7.34
N ASN A 14 -10.93 19.22 -7.81
CA ASN A 14 -11.02 20.44 -7.04
C ASN A 14 -12.02 21.38 -7.68
N TYR A 15 -12.83 22.01 -6.84
CA TYR A 15 -13.72 23.07 -7.26
C TYR A 15 -12.93 24.33 -7.65
N PHE A 16 -13.42 25.07 -8.65
CA PHE A 16 -12.85 26.34 -9.08
C PHE A 16 -14.00 27.26 -9.50
N LEU A 17 -14.21 28.35 -8.76
CA LEU A 17 -15.14 29.43 -9.13
C LEU A 17 -14.39 30.63 -9.70
N ALA A 18 -13.34 31.05 -9.01
CA ALA A 18 -12.51 32.22 -9.31
C ALA A 18 -11.08 32.03 -8.77
N ASP A 19 -10.16 32.92 -9.14
CA ASP A 19 -8.74 32.85 -8.74
C ASP A 19 -8.51 32.95 -7.22
N ASP A 20 -9.46 33.47 -6.46
CA ASP A 20 -9.47 33.58 -5.00
C ASP A 20 -10.52 32.65 -4.33
N ASP A 21 -11.28 31.90 -5.13
CA ASP A 21 -12.34 30.97 -4.70
C ASP A 21 -12.15 29.64 -5.44
N TYR A 22 -11.23 28.85 -4.90
CA TYR A 22 -10.89 27.52 -5.39
C TYR A 22 -10.63 26.58 -4.21
N GLY A 23 -10.88 25.31 -4.45
CA GLY A 23 -10.74 24.27 -3.45
C GLY A 23 -9.41 23.51 -3.52
N ALA A 24 -9.15 22.71 -2.48
CA ALA A 24 -7.88 22.02 -2.29
C ALA A 24 -8.09 20.53 -1.96
N GLY A 25 -8.09 19.70 -2.99
CA GLY A 25 -8.07 18.23 -2.89
C GLY A 25 -6.78 17.60 -3.41
N SER A 26 -6.41 16.48 -2.80
CA SER A 26 -5.31 15.63 -3.23
C SER A 26 -5.79 14.22 -3.60
N GLY A 27 -5.09 13.59 -4.54
CA GLY A 27 -5.29 12.17 -4.82
C GLY A 27 -4.39 11.29 -3.94
N GLY A 28 -4.76 10.03 -3.76
CA GLY A 28 -3.94 9.07 -3.03
C GLY A 28 -2.72 8.61 -3.83
N GLY A 29 -1.88 7.75 -3.24
CA GLY A 29 -0.67 7.23 -3.89
C GLY A 29 -0.37 5.78 -3.51
N GLN A 30 0.70 5.23 -4.09
CA GLN A 30 1.26 3.92 -3.75
C GLN A 30 2.78 3.92 -3.87
N THR A 31 3.41 3.16 -2.99
CA THR A 31 4.77 2.64 -3.15
C THR A 31 4.72 1.12 -3.32
N ALA A 32 5.50 0.58 -4.26
CA ALA A 32 5.60 -0.86 -4.47
C ALA A 32 7.01 -1.30 -4.85
N VAL A 33 7.39 -2.51 -4.41
CA VAL A 33 8.57 -3.23 -4.89
C VAL A 33 8.12 -4.30 -5.87
N LYS A 34 8.82 -4.41 -7.00
CA LYS A 34 8.50 -5.35 -8.08
C LYS A 34 9.73 -6.14 -8.49
N PHE A 35 9.54 -7.42 -8.81
CA PHE A 35 10.61 -8.29 -9.31
C PHE A 35 10.29 -8.79 -10.72
N LEU A 36 11.29 -9.10 -11.52
CA LEU A 36 11.18 -9.64 -12.89
C LEU A 36 10.57 -8.69 -13.94
N SER A 37 9.47 -8.00 -13.63
CA SER A 37 8.78 -7.07 -14.53
C SER A 37 8.23 -5.85 -13.77
N ASN A 38 8.22 -4.69 -14.43
CA ASN A 38 7.63 -3.47 -13.88
C ASN A 38 6.13 -3.35 -14.20
N ASP A 39 5.34 -4.32 -13.74
CA ASP A 39 3.89 -4.34 -13.95
C ASP A 39 3.12 -4.52 -12.62
N LEU A 40 1.79 -4.70 -12.73
CA LEU A 40 0.88 -4.86 -11.60
C LEU A 40 1.00 -6.23 -10.91
N TRP A 41 1.32 -7.25 -11.69
CA TRP A 41 1.25 -8.67 -11.35
C TRP A 41 2.51 -9.16 -10.65
N HIS A 42 3.60 -8.40 -10.74
CA HIS A 42 4.88 -8.73 -10.14
C HIS A 42 5.24 -7.85 -8.91
N ARG A 43 4.24 -7.27 -8.25
CA ARG A 43 4.43 -6.48 -7.02
C ARG A 43 4.53 -7.37 -5.79
N VAL A 44 5.65 -7.33 -5.07
CA VAL A 44 5.88 -8.16 -3.88
C VAL A 44 5.74 -7.44 -2.55
N ILE A 45 5.83 -6.11 -2.54
CA ILE A 45 5.53 -5.26 -1.39
C ILE A 45 4.73 -4.09 -1.91
N VAL A 46 3.63 -3.74 -1.25
CA VAL A 46 2.77 -2.62 -1.62
C VAL A 46 2.27 -1.90 -0.37
N ALA A 47 2.18 -0.57 -0.45
CA ALA A 47 1.49 0.28 0.52
C ALA A 47 1.02 1.57 -0.16
N GLY A 48 -0.09 2.17 0.29
CA GLY A 48 -0.52 3.46 -0.26
C GLY A 48 -1.62 4.16 0.53
N ALA A 49 -1.45 5.47 0.72
CA ALA A 49 -2.34 6.31 1.52
C ALA A 49 -3.36 7.05 0.65
N GLY A 50 -4.52 7.35 1.24
CA GLY A 50 -5.58 8.14 0.60
C GLY A 50 -5.32 9.64 0.68
N GLY A 51 -5.95 10.38 -0.24
CA GLY A 51 -5.92 11.84 -0.24
C GLY A 51 -6.92 12.46 0.73
N GLY A 52 -6.65 13.70 1.12
CA GLY A 52 -7.59 14.58 1.81
C GLY A 52 -8.09 15.69 0.88
N SER A 53 -9.16 16.36 1.31
CA SER A 53 -9.64 17.59 0.69
C SER A 53 -10.15 18.56 1.73
N ASP A 54 -9.97 19.83 1.42
CA ASP A 54 -10.51 20.99 2.12
C ASP A 54 -11.17 21.89 1.07
N ASN A 55 -12.29 22.49 1.44
CA ASN A 55 -12.99 23.43 0.56
C ASN A 55 -12.53 24.87 0.84
N ILE A 56 -13.15 25.84 0.20
CA ILE A 56 -12.81 27.27 0.29
C ILE A 56 -12.51 27.71 1.74
N ASN A 57 -11.60 28.67 1.92
CA ASN A 57 -11.21 29.25 3.20
C ASN A 57 -12.19 30.37 3.65
N PRO A 58 -13.22 30.13 4.49
CA PRO A 58 -13.52 31.05 5.58
C PRO A 58 -12.65 30.69 6.78
N ILE A 59 -12.67 31.54 7.81
CA ILE A 59 -12.07 31.25 9.12
C ILE A 59 -12.69 29.95 9.67
N ASP A 60 -12.10 28.80 9.38
CA ASP A 60 -12.51 27.51 9.93
C ASP A 60 -11.67 27.18 11.17
N THR A 61 -12.30 26.46 12.09
CA THR A 61 -11.68 25.98 13.32
C THR A 61 -11.26 24.54 13.09
N TYR A 62 -9.97 24.26 13.30
CA TYR A 62 -9.39 22.90 13.21
C TYR A 62 -10.32 21.77 13.70
N ASN A 63 -10.42 20.72 12.89
CA ASN A 63 -11.19 19.49 13.09
C ASN A 63 -12.73 19.70 13.03
N ARG A 64 -13.20 20.49 12.06
CA ARG A 64 -14.62 20.73 11.80
C ARG A 64 -15.04 20.29 10.40
N ARG A 65 -16.11 20.90 9.89
CA ARG A 65 -16.89 20.44 8.75
C ARG A 65 -16.09 20.40 7.45
N ASN A 66 -14.98 21.13 7.34
CA ASN A 66 -14.17 21.20 6.12
C ASN A 66 -12.81 20.49 6.20
N ASP A 67 -12.48 19.78 7.29
CA ASP A 67 -11.15 19.15 7.45
C ASP A 67 -11.11 17.69 6.99
N GLY A 68 -11.37 17.43 5.71
CA GLY A 68 -11.36 16.09 5.12
C GLY A 68 -9.96 15.48 5.07
N SER A 69 -9.69 14.45 5.89
CA SER A 69 -8.39 13.77 5.94
C SER A 69 -8.42 12.36 5.36
N GLY A 70 -7.39 12.04 4.57
CA GLY A 70 -7.21 10.75 3.95
C GLY A 70 -6.80 9.65 4.93
N GLY A 71 -7.20 8.42 4.62
CA GLY A 71 -6.81 7.24 5.36
C GLY A 71 -5.36 6.86 5.20
N SER A 72 -4.72 6.47 6.31
CA SER A 72 -3.41 5.83 6.22
C SER A 72 -3.50 4.51 5.45
N GLY A 73 -2.59 4.35 4.49
CA GLY A 73 -2.15 3.03 4.06
C GLY A 73 -1.20 2.45 5.10
N GLY A 74 -0.67 1.25 4.85
CA GLY A 74 0.37 0.70 5.72
C GLY A 74 -0.02 -0.61 6.39
N GLY A 75 -1.28 -0.79 6.78
CA GLY A 75 -1.78 -2.00 7.43
C GLY A 75 -2.29 -3.08 6.48
N PHE A 76 -2.35 -4.34 6.95
CA PHE A 76 -3.03 -5.44 6.23
C PHE A 76 -4.50 -5.14 5.95
N THR A 77 -5.13 -4.42 6.87
CA THR A 77 -6.36 -3.67 6.65
C THR A 77 -5.99 -2.19 6.68
N ALA A 78 -6.34 -1.47 5.62
CA ALA A 78 -6.12 -0.03 5.52
C ALA A 78 -7.08 0.73 6.42
N GLN A 79 -6.76 2.00 6.67
CA GLN A 79 -7.67 2.91 7.34
C GLN A 79 -8.67 3.52 6.36
N GLY A 80 -9.88 3.78 6.86
CA GLY A 80 -10.87 4.56 6.14
C GLY A 80 -10.50 6.05 6.18
N TYR A 81 -11.46 6.95 6.10
CA TYR A 81 -11.18 8.38 5.95
C TYR A 81 -12.02 9.21 6.90
N TRP A 82 -11.65 10.47 7.07
CA TRP A 82 -12.41 11.40 7.88
C TRP A 82 -13.25 12.31 6.99
N ALA A 83 -14.49 12.50 7.40
CA ALA A 83 -15.38 13.52 6.88
C ALA A 83 -15.99 14.24 8.07
N ASP A 84 -15.99 15.58 8.06
CA ASP A 84 -16.49 16.40 9.18
C ASP A 84 -15.85 16.05 10.54
N GLY A 85 -14.57 15.66 10.56
CA GLY A 85 -13.87 15.19 11.76
C GLY A 85 -14.28 13.80 12.26
N VAL A 86 -15.17 13.09 11.56
CA VAL A 86 -15.64 11.74 11.92
C VAL A 86 -14.98 10.68 11.04
N LEU A 87 -14.37 9.68 11.65
CA LEU A 87 -13.77 8.54 10.94
C LEU A 87 -14.86 7.64 10.35
N ASN A 88 -14.91 7.53 9.03
CA ASN A 88 -15.65 6.50 8.32
C ASN A 88 -14.77 5.25 8.13
N SER A 89 -15.22 4.11 8.63
CA SER A 89 -14.50 2.82 8.54
C SER A 89 -15.34 1.70 7.91
N GLU A 90 -16.40 2.03 7.17
CA GLU A 90 -17.30 1.02 6.60
C GLU A 90 -16.69 0.29 5.40
N LYS A 91 -15.81 0.99 4.64
CA LYS A 91 -15.27 0.54 3.36
C LYS A 91 -13.74 0.48 3.39
N LEU A 92 -13.20 -0.50 4.10
CA LEU A 92 -11.76 -0.67 4.28
C LEU A 92 -11.16 -1.64 3.25
N ALA A 93 -10.03 -1.29 2.66
CA ALA A 93 -9.26 -2.21 1.84
C ALA A 93 -8.47 -3.19 2.72
N ASN A 94 -8.33 -4.45 2.28
CA ASN A 94 -7.50 -5.48 2.92
C ASN A 94 -6.86 -6.41 1.87
N SER A 95 -6.32 -7.56 2.29
CA SER A 95 -5.63 -8.52 1.41
C SER A 95 -6.52 -9.18 0.35
N THR A 96 -7.85 -9.12 0.47
CA THR A 96 -8.81 -9.78 -0.43
C THR A 96 -9.95 -8.89 -0.90
N TYR A 97 -10.02 -7.65 -0.41
CA TYR A 97 -11.14 -6.75 -0.65
C TYR A 97 -10.67 -5.30 -0.72
N GLY A 98 -11.36 -4.49 -1.50
CA GLY A 98 -11.11 -3.07 -1.69
C GLY A 98 -11.73 -2.61 -2.99
N PHE A 99 -11.33 -1.43 -3.46
CA PHE A 99 -11.83 -0.89 -4.73
C PHE A 99 -11.44 -1.76 -5.91
N THR A 100 -10.14 -2.01 -6.10
CA THR A 100 -9.67 -2.93 -7.14
C THR A 100 -8.24 -3.33 -6.87
N PHE A 101 -7.76 -4.36 -7.56
CA PHE A 101 -6.38 -4.79 -7.46
C PHE A 101 -5.44 -3.71 -7.99
N GLY A 102 -4.64 -3.13 -7.09
CA GLY A 102 -3.55 -2.22 -7.43
C GLY A 102 -3.87 -0.83 -7.96
N SER A 103 -5.12 -0.40 -7.91
CA SER A 103 -5.50 1.00 -8.13
C SER A 103 -6.36 1.52 -6.98
N GLY A 104 -6.18 2.79 -6.62
CA GLY A 104 -7.12 3.55 -5.80
C GLY A 104 -8.23 4.13 -6.66
N GLU A 105 -9.40 4.31 -6.08
CA GLU A 105 -10.54 4.97 -6.68
C GLU A 105 -10.33 6.47 -6.84
N SER A 106 -10.67 6.99 -8.02
CA SER A 106 -10.69 8.43 -8.28
C SER A 106 -12.00 9.06 -7.84
N ALA A 107 -11.95 10.34 -7.49
CA ALA A 107 -13.12 11.17 -7.28
C ALA A 107 -14.07 11.11 -8.48
N GLN A 108 -15.36 10.93 -8.19
CA GLN A 108 -16.43 10.91 -9.19
C GLN A 108 -17.58 11.79 -8.75
N LYS A 109 -18.32 12.33 -9.74
CA LYS A 109 -19.40 13.27 -9.47
C LYS A 109 -20.52 12.62 -8.66
N GLU A 110 -21.03 11.50 -9.15
CA GLU A 110 -22.23 10.83 -8.63
C GLU A 110 -21.92 9.73 -7.59
N GLY A 111 -20.64 9.44 -7.34
CA GLY A 111 -20.20 8.36 -6.46
C GLY A 111 -19.48 7.23 -7.19
N SER A 112 -19.25 6.13 -6.48
CA SER A 112 -18.50 4.98 -6.96
C SER A 112 -19.26 4.19 -8.02
N LYS A 113 -18.54 3.80 -9.08
CA LYS A 113 -19.00 2.79 -10.04
C LYS A 113 -18.79 1.36 -9.54
N ASN A 114 -17.96 1.17 -8.52
CA ASN A 114 -17.80 -0.12 -7.89
C ASN A 114 -19.04 -0.39 -7.00
N PRO A 115 -19.75 -1.52 -7.15
CA PRO A 115 -20.94 -1.83 -6.36
C PRO A 115 -20.66 -1.89 -4.85
N ASN A 116 -19.40 -2.07 -4.46
CA ASN A 116 -18.96 -2.10 -3.08
C ASN A 116 -18.54 -0.72 -2.54
N GLY A 117 -18.36 0.28 -3.40
CA GLY A 117 -17.86 1.60 -3.01
C GLY A 117 -18.93 2.53 -2.42
N VAL A 118 -18.55 3.79 -2.20
CA VAL A 118 -19.46 4.82 -1.70
C VAL A 118 -20.33 5.31 -2.86
N THR A 119 -21.62 4.99 -2.85
CA THR A 119 -22.52 5.17 -4.01
C THR A 119 -23.20 6.54 -4.07
N SER A 120 -23.10 7.35 -3.01
CA SER A 120 -23.66 8.70 -2.97
C SER A 120 -22.54 9.73 -3.01
N GLY A 121 -22.42 10.47 -4.10
CA GLY A 121 -21.66 11.71 -4.12
C GLY A 121 -22.36 12.77 -3.28
N ILE A 122 -21.70 13.27 -2.23
CA ILE A 122 -22.24 14.31 -1.32
C ILE A 122 -21.47 15.61 -1.57
N ASN A 123 -22.17 16.75 -1.55
CA ASN A 123 -21.65 18.12 -1.67
C ASN A 123 -20.76 18.34 -2.91
N GLY A 124 -21.26 18.97 -3.97
CA GLY A 124 -20.60 19.11 -5.29
C GLY A 124 -19.27 19.91 -5.36
N VAL A 125 -18.51 19.96 -4.27
CA VAL A 125 -17.22 20.63 -4.09
C VAL A 125 -16.04 19.62 -4.18
N ASP A 126 -14.92 19.89 -3.52
CA ASP A 126 -13.67 19.13 -3.62
C ASP A 126 -13.82 17.66 -3.27
N LYS A 127 -13.22 16.77 -4.07
CA LYS A 127 -13.27 15.33 -3.82
C LYS A 127 -11.88 14.76 -3.95
N SER A 128 -11.43 14.14 -2.88
CA SER A 128 -10.15 13.43 -2.84
C SER A 128 -10.19 12.11 -3.62
N GLY A 129 -9.01 11.67 -4.06
CA GLY A 129 -8.81 10.32 -4.60
C GLY A 129 -8.25 9.38 -3.54
N SER A 130 -8.55 8.09 -3.63
CA SER A 130 -8.11 7.12 -2.62
C SER A 130 -6.72 6.54 -2.87
N GLY A 131 -6.17 5.90 -1.84
CA GLY A 131 -4.87 5.25 -1.88
C GLY A 131 -4.91 3.98 -2.70
N SER A 132 -3.86 3.74 -3.48
CA SER A 132 -3.68 2.43 -4.10
C SER A 132 -3.02 1.46 -3.12
N GLY A 133 -3.04 0.16 -3.41
CA GLY A 133 -2.58 -0.86 -2.47
C GLY A 133 -2.43 -2.22 -3.15
N TRP A 134 -2.37 -3.29 -2.36
CA TRP A 134 -2.66 -4.61 -2.91
C TRP A 134 -4.07 -4.61 -3.49
N PHE A 135 -5.05 -4.23 -2.66
CA PHE A 135 -6.31 -3.65 -3.10
C PHE A 135 -6.35 -2.17 -2.69
N GLY A 136 -6.78 -1.29 -3.60
CA GLY A 136 -6.89 0.13 -3.30
C GLY A 136 -8.07 0.46 -2.39
N GLY A 137 -8.00 1.61 -1.74
CA GLY A 137 -9.06 2.16 -0.93
C GLY A 137 -10.23 2.67 -1.77
N PHE A 138 -11.34 2.98 -1.12
CA PHE A 138 -12.48 3.64 -1.74
C PHE A 138 -12.38 5.15 -1.60
N ALA A 139 -12.86 5.88 -2.60
CA ALA A 139 -12.99 7.32 -2.51
C ALA A 139 -14.22 7.67 -1.68
N GLY A 140 -14.10 8.69 -0.83
CA GLY A 140 -15.21 9.08 0.05
C GLY A 140 -16.36 9.76 -0.69
N HIS A 141 -16.07 10.31 -1.88
CA HIS A 141 -17.00 11.07 -2.74
C HIS A 141 -17.80 12.16 -2.00
N ASN A 142 -17.25 12.69 -0.89
CA ASN A 142 -17.79 13.78 -0.12
C ASN A 142 -16.94 15.04 -0.35
N GLY A 143 -17.61 16.15 -0.66
CA GLY A 143 -17.05 17.49 -0.82
C GLY A 143 -16.02 17.94 0.23
N ASP A 144 -16.20 17.44 1.46
CA ASP A 144 -15.46 17.90 2.64
C ASP A 144 -14.79 16.71 3.36
N GLY A 145 -14.63 15.60 2.62
CA GLY A 145 -14.16 14.33 3.16
C GLY A 145 -12.90 13.81 2.48
N GLY A 146 -12.10 13.08 3.24
CA GLY A 146 -10.99 12.33 2.69
C GLY A 146 -11.41 11.08 1.91
N SER A 147 -10.40 10.31 1.55
CA SER A 147 -10.56 9.01 0.89
C SER A 147 -9.74 7.94 1.58
N GLY A 148 -10.18 6.68 1.50
CA GLY A 148 -9.56 5.57 2.21
C GLY A 148 -8.15 5.24 1.71
N GLY A 149 -7.33 4.68 2.60
CA GLY A 149 -6.04 4.11 2.23
C GLY A 149 -6.20 2.79 1.45
N GLY A 150 -5.17 2.42 0.68
CA GLY A 150 -5.06 1.09 0.10
C GLY A 150 -4.39 0.11 1.05
N SER A 151 -4.73 -1.17 0.93
CA SER A 151 -4.17 -2.21 1.79
C SER A 151 -2.68 -2.40 1.52
N SER A 152 -1.93 -2.52 2.60
CA SER A 152 -0.55 -2.96 2.51
C SER A 152 -0.45 -4.47 2.47
N TRP A 153 0.57 -4.93 1.77
CA TRP A 153 0.80 -6.34 1.57
C TRP A 153 2.27 -6.58 1.29
N ALA A 154 2.77 -7.71 1.78
CA ALA A 154 4.08 -8.23 1.41
C ALA A 154 3.94 -9.73 1.13
N LEU A 155 4.70 -10.22 0.15
CA LEU A 155 4.75 -11.64 -0.16
C LEU A 155 5.54 -12.36 0.95
N SER A 156 4.82 -12.89 1.93
CA SER A 156 5.35 -13.67 3.06
C SER A 156 4.71 -15.06 3.10
N LYS A 157 5.22 -15.96 3.94
CA LYS A 157 4.66 -17.32 4.11
C LYS A 157 3.18 -17.34 4.49
N ASN A 158 2.69 -16.29 5.15
CA ASN A 158 1.31 -16.13 5.58
C ASN A 158 0.52 -15.14 4.71
N ALA A 159 1.06 -14.73 3.57
CA ALA A 159 0.36 -13.83 2.66
C ALA A 159 -0.87 -14.52 2.06
N ILE A 160 -1.99 -13.81 2.08
CA ILE A 160 -3.20 -14.24 1.38
C ILE A 160 -3.07 -13.82 -0.08
N ILE A 161 -2.97 -14.81 -0.96
CA ILE A 161 -2.96 -14.62 -2.42
C ILE A 161 -4.30 -15.15 -2.95
N PRO A 162 -5.16 -14.29 -3.52
CA PRO A 162 -6.39 -14.73 -4.15
C PRO A 162 -6.11 -15.81 -5.21
N GLN A 163 -6.90 -16.88 -5.22
CA GLN A 163 -6.74 -17.98 -6.17
C GLN A 163 -7.39 -17.65 -7.51
N GLY A 164 -6.77 -18.10 -8.60
CA GLY A 164 -7.28 -17.87 -9.96
C GLY A 164 -7.00 -16.45 -10.46
N ASN A 165 -7.86 -15.95 -11.35
CA ASN A 165 -7.71 -14.63 -11.92
C ASN A 165 -8.13 -13.55 -10.94
N ILE A 166 -7.29 -12.53 -10.77
CA ILE A 166 -7.62 -11.31 -10.04
C ILE A 166 -8.03 -10.27 -11.08
N THR A 167 -9.19 -9.64 -10.91
CA THR A 167 -9.61 -8.56 -11.78
C THR A 167 -8.97 -7.25 -11.35
N ALA A 168 -8.35 -6.55 -12.29
CA ALA A 168 -7.82 -5.21 -12.12
C ALA A 168 -8.62 -4.24 -12.98
N THR A 169 -9.05 -3.14 -12.37
CA THR A 169 -9.68 -2.01 -13.04
C THR A 169 -8.78 -0.78 -12.90
N ASP A 170 -8.98 0.19 -13.78
CA ASP A 170 -8.37 1.50 -13.60
C ASP A 170 -9.00 2.26 -12.41
N SER A 171 -8.46 3.43 -12.11
CA SER A 171 -8.93 4.27 -11.01
C SER A 171 -10.36 4.83 -11.22
N PHE A 172 -10.95 4.67 -12.40
CA PHE A 172 -12.33 5.05 -12.74
C PHE A 172 -13.24 3.82 -12.90
N TYR A 173 -12.77 2.65 -12.46
CA TYR A 173 -13.47 1.38 -12.50
C TYR A 173 -13.76 0.83 -13.91
N ASN A 174 -13.00 1.26 -14.93
CA ASN A 174 -13.04 0.60 -16.23
C ASN A 174 -12.16 -0.66 -16.18
N LEU A 175 -12.63 -1.75 -16.80
CA LEU A 175 -11.86 -3.00 -16.86
C LEU A 175 -10.52 -2.75 -17.54
N ASN A 176 -9.45 -3.12 -16.85
CA ASN A 176 -8.09 -3.00 -17.36
C ASN A 176 -7.58 -4.38 -17.79
N ASP A 177 -7.58 -5.35 -16.87
CA ASP A 177 -6.98 -6.67 -17.08
C ASP A 177 -7.51 -7.70 -16.06
N SER A 178 -7.35 -8.99 -16.35
CA SER A 178 -7.73 -10.07 -15.43
C SER A 178 -6.88 -11.30 -15.68
N ARG A 179 -6.02 -11.65 -14.72
CA ARG A 179 -5.12 -12.81 -14.80
C ARG A 179 -4.64 -13.24 -13.41
N PRO A 180 -3.98 -14.40 -13.28
CA PRO A 180 -3.38 -14.81 -12.02
C PRO A 180 -2.24 -13.89 -11.59
N TYR A 181 -2.04 -13.76 -10.29
CA TYR A 181 -0.84 -13.13 -9.73
C TYR A 181 0.42 -13.93 -10.11
N SER A 182 1.53 -13.25 -10.40
CA SER A 182 2.71 -13.88 -10.99
C SER A 182 3.52 -14.74 -10.03
N PHE A 183 3.32 -14.58 -8.71
CA PHE A 183 4.11 -15.28 -7.71
C PHE A 183 3.27 -16.24 -6.86
N SER A 184 3.89 -17.37 -6.52
CA SER A 184 3.41 -18.36 -5.57
C SER A 184 4.25 -18.35 -4.29
N LEU A 185 3.76 -19.05 -3.26
CA LEU A 185 4.53 -19.27 -2.04
C LEU A 185 5.75 -20.19 -2.25
N ALA A 186 5.92 -20.80 -3.43
CA ALA A 186 7.05 -21.65 -3.77
C ALA A 186 8.16 -20.94 -4.56
N ASP A 187 7.91 -19.72 -5.06
CA ASP A 187 8.80 -19.06 -6.04
C ASP A 187 10.04 -18.40 -5.44
N GLY A 188 10.22 -18.48 -4.11
CA GLY A 188 11.41 -17.98 -3.41
C GLY A 188 11.44 -16.48 -3.12
N TYR A 189 10.46 -15.70 -3.59
CA TYR A 189 10.35 -14.24 -3.33
C TYR A 189 9.70 -13.91 -1.98
N LEU A 190 9.91 -14.76 -0.97
CA LEU A 190 9.26 -14.64 0.33
C LEU A 190 10.07 -13.76 1.29
N PHE A 191 9.40 -12.77 1.88
CA PHE A 191 9.94 -11.98 2.99
C PHE A 191 9.63 -12.66 4.33
N SER A 192 10.61 -12.66 5.24
CA SER A 192 10.43 -12.96 6.66
C SER A 192 10.37 -11.68 7.48
N ASP A 193 9.81 -11.77 8.69
CA ASP A 193 9.85 -10.69 9.68
C ASP A 193 9.27 -9.34 9.20
N VAL A 194 8.24 -9.40 8.33
CA VAL A 194 7.56 -8.23 7.81
C VAL A 194 6.86 -7.48 8.94
N LYS A 195 7.20 -6.19 9.09
CA LYS A 195 6.52 -5.27 9.99
C LYS A 195 5.92 -4.12 9.21
N THR A 196 4.64 -3.87 9.45
CA THR A 196 3.87 -2.83 8.82
C THR A 196 3.41 -1.83 9.88
N TYR A 197 3.59 -0.55 9.59
CA TYR A 197 3.20 0.54 10.50
C TYR A 197 2.32 1.52 9.74
N PRO A 198 1.02 1.63 10.09
CA PRO A 198 0.20 2.72 9.59
C PRO A 198 0.65 4.04 10.22
N GLY A 199 0.57 5.13 9.46
CA GLY A 199 0.88 6.46 9.99
C GLY A 199 1.15 7.49 8.90
N ILE A 200 1.14 8.75 9.30
CA ILE A 200 1.59 9.88 8.49
C ILE A 200 3.10 9.97 8.65
N TRP A 201 3.81 9.94 7.54
CA TRP A 201 5.26 10.11 7.50
C TRP A 201 5.61 11.50 7.00
N GLU A 202 6.30 12.29 7.81
CA GLU A 202 6.98 13.49 7.34
C GLU A 202 8.32 13.09 6.70
N GLY A 203 8.51 13.46 5.44
CA GLY A 203 9.70 13.13 4.64
C GLY A 203 9.43 12.14 3.51
N ASN A 204 10.49 11.70 2.84
CA ASN A 204 10.37 10.69 1.78
C ASN A 204 10.08 9.33 2.43
N GLY A 205 8.97 8.69 2.06
CA GLY A 205 8.59 7.36 2.59
C GLY A 205 9.77 6.39 2.59
N ARG A 206 9.97 5.69 3.71
CA ARG A 206 11.16 4.85 3.94
C ARG A 206 10.82 3.38 3.83
N LEU A 207 11.49 2.69 2.90
CA LEU A 207 11.55 1.23 2.86
C LEU A 207 12.92 0.77 3.39
N VAL A 208 12.93 -0.15 4.36
CA VAL A 208 14.16 -0.77 4.86
C VAL A 208 14.11 -2.25 4.53
N ILE A 209 14.95 -2.69 3.59
CA ILE A 209 15.17 -4.10 3.30
C ILE A 209 16.52 -4.47 3.87
N THR A 210 16.54 -5.41 4.82
CA THR A 210 17.77 -6.01 5.33
C THR A 210 17.91 -7.38 4.70
N ILE A 211 18.92 -7.54 3.84
CA ILE A 211 19.28 -8.86 3.30
C ILE A 211 20.25 -9.49 4.30
N LEU A 212 19.81 -10.56 4.96
CA LEU A 212 20.69 -11.39 5.74
C LEU A 212 21.36 -12.36 4.76
N ASP A 213 22.55 -12.02 4.28
CA ASP A 213 23.37 -13.00 3.57
C ASP A 213 23.49 -14.23 4.45
N SER A 214 23.23 -15.39 3.84
CA SER A 214 23.36 -16.72 4.44
C SER A 214 24.36 -16.69 5.58
N ILE A 215 23.87 -16.65 6.82
CA ILE A 215 24.66 -17.16 7.93
C ILE A 215 24.85 -18.61 7.53
N ILE A 216 26.04 -18.94 7.04
CA ILE A 216 26.48 -20.32 6.96
C ILE A 216 26.29 -20.79 8.39
N TYR A 217 25.19 -21.46 8.70
CA TYR A 217 25.08 -22.22 9.92
C TYR A 217 26.11 -23.32 9.71
N PRO A 218 27.29 -23.29 10.37
CA PRO A 218 28.15 -24.45 10.29
C PRO A 218 27.31 -25.56 10.90
N SER A 219 26.82 -26.46 10.05
CA SER A 219 26.15 -27.66 10.53
C SER A 219 27.08 -28.31 11.56
N CYS A 220 26.55 -28.97 12.58
CA CYS A 220 27.39 -29.63 13.60
C CYS A 220 28.43 -30.58 12.95
N VAL A 221 28.18 -31.04 11.73
CA VAL A 221 29.08 -31.82 10.87
C VAL A 221 30.30 -31.01 10.40
N SER A 222 30.13 -29.73 10.07
CA SER A 222 31.19 -28.80 9.66
C SER A 222 32.09 -28.39 10.84
N ILE A 223 31.51 -28.24 12.04
CA ILE A 223 32.27 -28.02 13.28
C ILE A 223 33.12 -29.25 13.60
N ASN A 224 32.54 -30.46 13.56
CA ASN A 224 33.28 -31.70 13.84
C ASN A 224 34.42 -31.97 12.85
N ARG A 225 34.23 -31.71 11.54
CA ARG A 225 35.33 -31.89 10.56
C ARG A 225 36.47 -30.88 10.75
N SER A 226 36.15 -29.65 11.14
CA SER A 226 37.16 -28.63 11.42
C SER A 226 38.00 -29.02 12.65
N HIS A 227 37.36 -29.45 13.74
CA HIS A 227 38.07 -29.91 14.94
C HIS A 227 38.93 -31.16 14.67
N PHE A 228 38.47 -32.10 13.83
CA PHE A 228 39.26 -33.28 13.49
C PHE A 228 40.52 -32.92 12.68
N SER A 229 40.44 -31.91 11.81
CA SER A 229 41.59 -31.46 11.02
C SER A 229 42.67 -30.77 11.86
N TYR A 230 42.28 -30.00 12.89
CA TYR A 230 43.23 -29.39 13.82
C TYR A 230 43.91 -30.41 14.74
N PHE A 231 43.19 -31.46 15.17
CA PHE A 231 43.77 -32.51 16.01
C PHE A 231 44.82 -33.34 15.24
N LEU A 232 44.57 -33.66 13.97
CA LEU A 232 45.53 -34.34 13.09
C LEU A 232 46.77 -33.48 12.80
N LEU A 233 46.60 -32.18 12.56
CA LEU A 233 47.72 -31.23 12.43
C LEU A 233 48.54 -31.14 13.71
N PHE A 234 47.90 -31.19 14.89
CA PHE A 234 48.60 -31.20 16.17
C PHE A 234 49.45 -32.46 16.34
N ILE A 235 48.93 -33.66 16.03
CA ILE A 235 49.70 -34.91 16.09
C ILE A 235 50.90 -34.90 15.14
N LEU A 236 50.73 -34.39 13.92
CA LEU A 236 51.83 -34.27 12.94
C LEU A 236 52.96 -33.33 13.40
N PHE A 237 52.65 -32.31 14.20
CA PHE A 237 53.64 -31.41 14.79
C PHE A 237 54.39 -32.02 15.99
N PHE A 238 53.81 -33.00 16.69
CA PHE A 238 54.48 -33.68 17.81
C PHE A 238 55.25 -34.94 17.41
N GLU A 239 54.86 -35.64 16.34
CA GLU A 239 55.63 -36.79 15.83
C GLU A 239 56.90 -36.39 15.05
N THR A 240 57.02 -35.14 14.60
CA THR A 240 58.21 -34.68 13.86
C THR A 240 59.35 -34.19 14.76
N HIS A 241 59.21 -34.28 16.08
CA HIS A 241 60.21 -33.85 17.08
C HIS A 241 60.56 -34.94 18.11
N SER A 242 60.39 -36.24 17.79
CA SER A 242 60.89 -37.36 18.61
C SER A 242 61.95 -38.17 17.87
#